data_AF-A0A1X0BW93-F1
#
_entry.id   AF-A0A1X0BW93-F1
#
_cell.length_a   1.000
_cell.length_b   1.000
_cell.length_c   1.000
_cell.angle_alpha   90.00
_cell.angle_beta   90.00
_cell.angle_gamma   90.00
#
_symmetry.space_group_name_H-M   'P 1'
#
loop_
_entity.id
_entity.type
_entity.pdbx_description
1 polymer ?
#
loop_
_entity_poly.entity_id
_entity_poly.type
_entity_poly.pdbx_seq_one_letter_code
_entity_poly.pdbx_strand_id
1 'polypeptide(L)'
;MSARSKAKSQLPAVNDGAAEDPGVAAKVLSQIIERGARVQGPAVKAYVDRLRKQSPDASPADIVGKLEKHYLAAVMASGAAVGSAAAFPGIGTLAAMSAVAGETVVFLEATAVYVLAVAEVHGIPAEHRERRRALVLAVLVGEDSKRAIADLVGPGRTSGAWLADGAATLPLPAVSQLNSRLLKYFVKRYTLKRGAIAFGKMLPVGIGAVVGGVGNRLMGKRIVTNARKAFGNPPPRWPAALHVLPAPRG
;
A
#
# COMPACT_ATOMS: atom_id res chain seq x y z
N MET A 1 3.06 58.38 38.40
CA MET A 1 3.91 57.38 39.08
C MET A 1 3.73 56.04 38.38
N SER A 2 4.86 55.41 38.02
CA SER A 2 4.98 54.12 37.32
C SER A 2 4.90 52.96 38.31
N ALA A 3 4.22 51.86 37.95
CA ALA A 3 4.65 50.51 38.33
C ALA A 3 3.98 49.42 37.45
N ARG A 4 4.87 48.61 36.85
CA ARG A 4 4.76 47.48 35.92
C ARG A 4 4.19 46.18 36.53
N SER A 5 3.86 45.25 35.61
CA SER A 5 4.04 43.77 35.69
C SER A 5 2.94 42.95 36.42
N LYS A 6 2.46 41.78 35.96
CA LYS A 6 2.89 40.83 34.92
C LYS A 6 1.70 39.91 34.57
N ALA A 7 1.59 39.55 33.30
CA ALA A 7 0.71 38.50 32.81
C ALA A 7 1.08 37.12 33.38
N LYS A 8 0.09 36.27 33.64
CA LYS A 8 0.27 34.82 33.64
C LYS A 8 -0.93 34.16 32.96
N SER A 9 -0.81 34.06 31.63
CA SER A 9 -1.58 33.13 30.81
C SER A 9 -1.18 31.71 31.21
N GLN A 10 -2.10 30.96 31.81
CA GLN A 10 -2.00 29.52 31.94
C GLN A 10 -2.83 28.90 30.81
N LEU A 11 -2.17 28.64 29.69
CA LEU A 11 -2.67 27.72 28.66
C LEU A 11 -2.47 26.28 29.17
N PRO A 12 -3.45 25.38 28.98
CA PRO A 12 -3.28 23.99 29.34
C PRO A 12 -2.16 23.38 28.50
N ALA A 13 -1.25 22.68 29.19
CA ALA A 13 -0.14 21.95 28.61
C ALA A 13 -0.66 21.01 27.50
N VAL A 14 -0.17 21.23 26.29
CA VAL A 14 -0.23 20.25 25.21
C VAL A 14 0.63 19.07 25.68
N ASN A 15 0.00 17.92 25.91
CA ASN A 15 0.69 16.69 26.24
C ASN A 15 1.61 16.30 25.08
N ASP A 16 2.89 16.62 25.24
CA ASP A 16 4.00 16.05 24.48
C ASP A 16 4.15 14.58 24.88
N GLY A 17 3.37 13.74 24.23
CA GLY A 17 3.28 12.33 24.56
C GLY A 17 2.41 11.60 23.55
N ALA A 18 2.70 11.74 22.26
CA ALA A 18 2.19 10.86 21.21
C ALA A 18 2.85 9.47 21.31
N ALA A 19 2.73 8.84 22.47
CA ALA A 19 2.86 7.40 22.60
C ALA A 19 1.71 6.77 21.79
N GLU A 20 2.08 5.93 20.84
CA GLU A 20 1.26 4.98 20.06
C GLU A 20 -0.22 4.91 20.45
N ASP A 21 -1.11 5.63 19.74
CA ASP A 21 -2.55 5.41 19.88
C ASP A 21 -2.92 4.06 19.24
N PRO A 22 -3.21 3.01 20.05
CA PRO A 22 -3.47 1.67 19.54
C PRO A 22 -4.70 1.63 18.63
N GLY A 23 -5.63 2.59 18.80
CA GLY A 23 -6.87 2.67 18.01
C GLY A 23 -6.65 3.10 16.57
N VAL A 24 -5.73 4.03 16.33
CA VAL A 24 -5.42 4.50 14.95
C VAL A 24 -4.67 3.42 14.18
N ALA A 25 -3.71 2.77 14.83
CA ALA A 25 -2.99 1.63 14.30
C ALA A 25 -3.92 0.47 13.91
N ALA A 26 -4.84 0.12 14.80
CA ALA A 26 -5.84 -0.93 14.57
C ALA A 26 -6.82 -0.58 13.44
N LYS A 27 -7.18 0.70 13.28
CA LYS A 27 -8.03 1.17 12.17
C LYS A 27 -7.33 1.05 10.82
N VAL A 28 -6.10 1.54 10.70
CA VAL A 28 -5.33 1.43 9.45
C VAL A 28 -5.07 -0.03 9.10
N LEU A 29 -4.76 -0.85 10.11
CA LEU A 29 -4.69 -2.30 9.92
C LEU A 29 -5.98 -2.86 9.34
N SER A 30 -7.10 -2.60 10.01
CA SER A 30 -8.40 -3.17 9.62
C SER A 30 -8.74 -2.81 8.19
N GLN A 31 -8.45 -1.58 7.77
CA GLN A 31 -8.62 -1.15 6.39
C GLN A 31 -7.71 -1.91 5.42
N ILE A 32 -6.41 -2.06 5.71
CA ILE A 32 -5.51 -2.83 4.84
C ILE A 32 -5.95 -4.30 4.75
N ILE A 33 -6.32 -4.92 5.88
CA ILE A 33 -6.86 -6.28 5.93
C ILE A 33 -8.07 -6.38 5.03
N GLU A 34 -9.03 -5.48 5.23
CA GLU A 34 -10.31 -5.51 4.56
C GLU A 34 -10.15 -5.30 3.06
N ARG A 35 -9.37 -4.31 2.62
CA ARG A 35 -9.17 -4.02 1.19
C ARG A 35 -8.36 -5.12 0.50
N GLY A 36 -7.21 -5.53 1.05
CA GLY A 36 -6.42 -6.62 0.48
C GLY A 36 -7.20 -7.92 0.40
N ALA A 37 -8.07 -8.19 1.37
CA ALA A 37 -8.94 -9.36 1.39
C ALA A 37 -10.09 -9.32 0.39
N ARG A 38 -10.79 -8.18 0.28
CA ARG A 38 -12.00 -8.02 -0.53
C ARG A 38 -11.71 -8.07 -2.02
N VAL A 39 -10.49 -7.76 -2.46
CA VAL A 39 -10.11 -7.91 -3.87
C VAL A 39 -10.27 -9.36 -4.28
N GLN A 40 -11.11 -9.61 -5.27
CA GLN A 40 -11.41 -10.95 -5.76
C GLN A 40 -10.30 -11.41 -6.72
N GLY A 41 -9.70 -12.57 -6.44
CA GLY A 41 -8.70 -13.19 -7.31
C GLY A 41 -9.15 -13.30 -8.77
N PRO A 42 -10.37 -13.80 -9.06
CA PRO A 42 -10.88 -13.89 -10.43
C PRO A 42 -10.95 -12.54 -11.16
N ALA A 43 -11.30 -11.45 -10.47
CA ALA A 43 -11.39 -10.12 -11.08
C ALA A 43 -10.00 -9.57 -11.45
N VAL A 44 -9.00 -9.79 -10.59
CA VAL A 44 -7.61 -9.40 -10.87
C VAL A 44 -7.05 -10.20 -12.05
N LYS A 45 -7.29 -11.52 -12.06
CA LYS A 45 -6.92 -12.39 -13.16
C LYS A 45 -7.53 -11.94 -14.48
N ALA A 46 -8.84 -11.71 -14.50
CA ALA A 46 -9.56 -11.22 -15.67
C ALA A 46 -9.02 -9.85 -16.15
N TYR A 47 -8.64 -8.97 -15.24
CA TYR A 47 -8.01 -7.70 -15.58
C TYR A 47 -6.64 -7.87 -16.25
N VAL A 48 -5.76 -8.72 -15.70
CA VAL A 48 -4.47 -9.04 -16.32
C VAL A 48 -4.65 -9.72 -17.67
N ASP A 49 -5.55 -10.69 -17.78
CA ASP A 49 -5.87 -11.38 -19.04
C ASP A 49 -6.42 -10.43 -20.09
N ARG A 50 -7.23 -9.42 -19.70
CA ARG A 50 -7.68 -8.38 -20.63
C ARG A 50 -6.51 -7.55 -21.14
N LEU A 51 -5.58 -7.16 -20.27
CA LEU A 51 -4.37 -6.42 -20.67
C LEU A 51 -3.51 -7.24 -21.65
N ARG A 52 -3.40 -8.55 -21.42
CA ARG A 52 -2.68 -9.48 -22.31
C ARG A 52 -3.37 -9.60 -23.66
N LYS A 53 -4.70 -9.76 -23.68
CA LYS A 53 -5.48 -9.81 -24.94
C LYS A 53 -5.34 -8.53 -25.76
N GLN A 54 -5.28 -7.38 -25.10
CA GLN A 54 -5.07 -6.09 -25.75
C GLN A 54 -3.62 -5.89 -26.23
N SER A 55 -2.69 -6.76 -25.84
CA SER A 55 -1.28 -6.67 -26.23
C SER A 55 -0.68 -8.07 -26.31
N PRO A 56 -1.03 -8.85 -27.35
CA PRO A 56 -0.67 -10.27 -27.43
C PRO A 56 0.84 -10.54 -27.38
N ASP A 57 1.65 -9.63 -27.94
CA ASP A 57 3.11 -9.75 -28.00
C ASP A 57 3.82 -9.17 -26.76
N ALA A 58 3.07 -8.65 -25.78
CA ALA A 58 3.66 -8.04 -24.59
C ALA A 58 4.29 -9.09 -23.67
N SER A 59 5.53 -8.84 -23.28
CA SER A 59 6.21 -9.62 -22.25
C SER A 59 5.55 -9.39 -20.87
N PRO A 60 5.77 -10.28 -19.89
CA PRO A 60 5.36 -10.02 -18.50
C PRO A 60 5.88 -8.68 -17.96
N ALA A 61 7.10 -8.28 -18.34
CA ALA A 61 7.69 -7.00 -17.96
C ALA A 61 6.90 -5.81 -18.54
N ASP A 62 6.44 -5.90 -19.78
CA ASP A 62 5.61 -4.85 -20.41
C ASP A 62 4.26 -4.71 -19.71
N ILE A 63 3.64 -5.83 -19.32
CA ILE A 63 2.38 -5.81 -18.56
C ILE A 63 2.59 -5.20 -17.17
N VAL A 64 3.66 -5.57 -16.45
CA VAL A 64 4.00 -4.92 -15.17
C VAL A 64 4.16 -3.41 -15.38
N GLY A 65 4.86 -2.98 -16.43
CA GLY A 65 4.99 -1.55 -16.77
C GLY A 65 3.66 -0.85 -17.03
N LYS A 66 2.69 -1.52 -17.68
CA LYS A 66 1.32 -0.99 -17.87
C LYS A 66 0.56 -0.89 -16.55
N LEU A 67 0.66 -1.91 -15.70
CA LEU A 67 0.04 -1.93 -14.37
C LEU A 67 0.56 -0.78 -13.51
N GLU A 68 1.87 -0.53 -13.52
CA GLU A 68 2.49 0.61 -12.82
C GLU A 68 1.95 1.95 -13.31
N LYS A 69 1.84 2.14 -14.63
CA LYS A 69 1.29 3.36 -15.23
C LYS A 69 -0.16 3.58 -14.82
N HIS A 70 -1.00 2.54 -14.89
CA HIS A 70 -2.41 2.63 -14.50
C HIS A 70 -2.56 2.94 -13.01
N TYR A 71 -1.77 2.30 -12.15
CA TYR A 71 -1.76 2.58 -10.72
C TYR A 71 -1.38 4.03 -10.41
N LEU A 72 -0.27 4.51 -10.97
CA LEU A 72 0.20 5.88 -10.77
C LEU A 72 -0.82 6.92 -11.27
N ALA A 73 -1.46 6.65 -12.41
CA ALA A 73 -2.53 7.50 -12.94
C ALA A 73 -3.74 7.54 -11.99
N ALA A 74 -4.18 6.39 -11.49
CA ALA A 74 -5.32 6.29 -10.57
C ALA A 74 -5.08 7.03 -9.25
N VAL A 75 -3.92 6.83 -8.60
CA VAL A 75 -3.64 7.51 -7.32
C VAL A 75 -3.40 9.00 -7.49
N MET A 76 -2.80 9.43 -8.61
CA MET A 76 -2.67 10.85 -8.95
C MET A 76 -4.05 11.49 -9.17
N ALA A 77 -4.92 10.85 -9.96
CA ALA A 77 -6.27 11.35 -10.24
C ALA A 77 -7.09 11.49 -8.95
N SER A 78 -7.02 10.49 -8.06
CA SER A 78 -7.68 10.54 -6.74
C SER A 78 -7.17 11.71 -5.90
N GLY A 79 -5.85 11.94 -5.86
CA GLY A 79 -5.26 13.06 -5.10
C GLY A 79 -5.57 14.43 -5.66
N ALA A 80 -5.66 14.53 -6.99
CA ALA A 80 -6.06 15.77 -7.66
C ALA A 80 -7.52 16.13 -7.37
N ALA A 81 -8.43 15.14 -7.40
CA ALA A 81 -9.85 15.34 -7.11
C ALA A 81 -10.08 15.86 -5.67
N VAL A 82 -9.45 15.23 -4.67
CA VAL A 82 -9.59 15.63 -3.26
C VAL A 82 -8.90 16.96 -2.98
N GLY A 83 -7.72 17.18 -3.57
CA GLY A 83 -7.01 18.46 -3.49
C GLY A 83 -7.78 19.64 -4.08
N SER A 84 -8.70 19.39 -5.01
CA SER A 84 -9.60 20.41 -5.57
C SER A 84 -10.72 20.79 -4.61
N ALA A 85 -11.24 19.82 -3.83
CA ALA A 85 -12.32 20.03 -2.87
C ALA A 85 -11.89 20.90 -1.66
N ALA A 86 -10.60 20.88 -1.31
CA ALA A 86 -10.05 21.68 -0.21
C ALA A 86 -9.94 23.20 -0.52
N ALA A 87 -10.23 23.62 -1.77
CA ALA A 87 -10.10 25.01 -2.20
C ALA A 87 -11.29 25.91 -1.82
N PHE A 88 -12.38 25.36 -1.25
CA PHE A 88 -13.59 26.11 -0.90
C PHE A 88 -13.62 26.47 0.61
N PRO A 89 -13.50 27.76 0.98
CA PRO A 89 -13.63 28.20 2.38
C PRO A 89 -15.09 28.06 2.88
N GLY A 90 -15.27 27.62 4.14
CA GLY A 90 -16.57 27.69 4.83
C GLY A 90 -17.41 26.40 4.88
N ILE A 91 -17.12 25.39 4.03
CA ILE A 91 -17.77 24.05 4.08
C ILE A 91 -16.86 23.02 4.78
N GLY A 92 -15.64 23.43 5.13
CA GLY A 92 -14.45 22.62 4.89
C GLY A 92 -14.07 21.55 5.91
N THR A 93 -14.34 21.66 7.21
CA THR A 93 -13.65 20.76 8.16
C THR A 93 -14.18 19.32 8.13
N LEU A 94 -15.50 19.12 8.20
CA LEU A 94 -16.09 17.77 8.16
C LEU A 94 -16.01 17.15 6.76
N ALA A 95 -16.26 17.95 5.72
CA ALA A 95 -16.16 17.51 4.33
C ALA A 95 -14.71 17.21 3.91
N ALA A 96 -13.72 18.00 4.36
CA ALA A 96 -12.32 17.71 4.08
C ALA A 96 -11.84 16.48 4.88
N MET A 97 -12.28 16.31 6.13
CA MET A 97 -11.95 15.11 6.91
C MET A 97 -12.53 13.85 6.29
N SER A 98 -13.77 13.88 5.79
CA SER A 98 -14.38 12.75 5.08
C SER A 98 -13.72 12.51 3.72
N ALA A 99 -13.35 13.55 3.00
CA ALA A 99 -12.61 13.44 1.73
C ALA A 99 -11.23 12.80 1.92
N VAL A 100 -10.47 13.19 2.94
CA VAL A 100 -9.16 12.59 3.28
C VAL A 100 -9.30 11.12 3.69
N ALA A 101 -10.34 10.79 4.47
CA ALA A 101 -10.63 9.40 4.82
C ALA A 101 -11.01 8.56 3.58
N GLY A 102 -11.83 9.13 2.69
CA GLY A 102 -12.21 8.51 1.42
C GLY A 102 -11.02 8.31 0.47
N GLU A 103 -10.14 9.30 0.37
CA GLU A 103 -8.91 9.23 -0.43
C GLU A 103 -8.01 8.07 0.03
N THR A 104 -7.85 7.93 1.35
CA THR A 104 -7.06 6.84 1.93
C THR A 104 -7.62 5.48 1.54
N VAL A 105 -8.95 5.34 1.53
CA VAL A 105 -9.61 4.10 1.10
C VAL A 105 -9.34 3.81 -0.37
N VAL A 106 -9.53 4.79 -1.25
CA VAL A 106 -9.27 4.65 -2.70
C VAL A 106 -7.81 4.30 -2.96
N PHE A 107 -6.88 4.95 -2.26
CA PHE A 107 -5.44 4.66 -2.38
C PHE A 107 -5.10 3.22 -1.97
N LEU A 108 -5.65 2.74 -0.84
CA LEU A 108 -5.44 1.37 -0.37
C LEU A 108 -6.05 0.33 -1.32
N GLU A 109 -7.22 0.61 -1.89
CA GLU A 109 -7.84 -0.26 -2.89
C GLU A 109 -7.04 -0.32 -4.18
N ALA A 110 -6.64 0.82 -4.73
CA ALA A 110 -5.80 0.87 -5.92
C ALA A 110 -4.46 0.15 -5.70
N THR A 111 -3.88 0.31 -4.50
CA THR A 111 -2.65 -0.39 -4.11
C THR A 111 -2.86 -1.90 -4.02
N ALA A 112 -3.96 -2.35 -3.41
CA ALA A 112 -4.28 -3.77 -3.31
C ALA A 112 -4.46 -4.41 -4.70
N VAL A 113 -5.23 -3.77 -5.59
CA VAL A 113 -5.42 -4.24 -6.97
C VAL A 113 -4.09 -4.28 -7.73
N TYR A 114 -3.27 -3.23 -7.62
CA TYR A 114 -1.95 -3.17 -8.27
C TYR A 114 -1.05 -4.32 -7.80
N VAL A 115 -0.90 -4.51 -6.49
CA VAL A 115 -0.03 -5.55 -5.92
C VAL A 115 -0.48 -6.94 -6.33
N LEU A 116 -1.78 -7.21 -6.29
CA LEU A 116 -2.32 -8.51 -6.67
C LEU A 116 -2.23 -8.76 -8.17
N ALA A 117 -2.37 -7.72 -9.01
CA ALA A 117 -2.15 -7.85 -10.45
C ALA A 117 -0.68 -8.15 -10.77
N VAL A 118 0.27 -7.52 -10.07
CA VAL A 118 1.70 -7.85 -10.22
C VAL A 118 1.96 -9.28 -9.75
N ALA A 119 1.35 -9.72 -8.65
CA ALA A 119 1.45 -11.10 -8.18
C ALA A 119 0.93 -12.11 -9.22
N GLU A 120 -0.20 -11.84 -9.86
CA GLU A 120 -0.75 -12.67 -10.94
C GLU A 120 0.22 -12.78 -12.13
N VAL A 121 0.87 -11.66 -12.53
CA VAL A 121 1.88 -11.68 -13.61
C VAL A 121 3.09 -12.54 -13.24
N HIS A 122 3.47 -12.57 -11.95
CA HIS A 122 4.53 -13.45 -11.44
C HIS A 122 4.06 -14.89 -11.20
N GLY A 123 2.78 -15.21 -11.39
CA GLY A 123 2.21 -16.53 -11.11
C GLY A 123 2.13 -16.87 -9.62
N ILE A 124 2.09 -15.85 -8.74
CA ILE A 124 2.04 -16.05 -7.30
C ILE A 124 0.58 -16.26 -6.86
N PRO A 125 0.26 -17.39 -6.22
CA PRO A 125 -1.11 -17.73 -5.81
C PRO A 125 -1.67 -16.74 -4.79
N ALA A 126 -2.85 -16.19 -5.10
CA ALA A 126 -3.53 -15.15 -4.33
C ALA A 126 -5.01 -15.48 -4.05
N GLU A 127 -5.38 -16.77 -4.10
CA GLU A 127 -6.74 -17.28 -3.94
C GLU A 127 -7.20 -17.13 -2.48
N HIS A 128 -6.28 -17.32 -1.54
CA HIS A 128 -6.55 -17.20 -0.11
C HIS A 128 -6.44 -15.76 0.37
N ARG A 129 -7.37 -15.38 1.26
CA ARG A 129 -7.46 -14.03 1.84
C ARG A 129 -6.17 -13.62 2.56
N GLU A 130 -5.55 -14.58 3.26
CA GLU A 130 -4.32 -14.41 4.03
C GLU A 130 -3.13 -14.11 3.13
N ARG A 131 -3.05 -14.77 1.97
CA ARG A 131 -2.00 -14.57 0.96
C ARG A 131 -2.13 -13.18 0.34
N ARG A 132 -3.34 -12.77 -0.06
CA ARG A 132 -3.58 -11.41 -0.58
C ARG A 132 -3.17 -10.34 0.41
N ARG A 133 -3.59 -10.51 1.67
CA ARG A 133 -3.23 -9.60 2.76
C ARG A 133 -1.72 -9.51 2.93
N ALA A 134 -1.01 -10.64 2.92
CA ALA A 134 0.44 -10.68 3.09
C ALA A 134 1.16 -9.96 1.95
N LEU A 135 0.74 -10.17 0.70
CA LEU A 135 1.28 -9.49 -0.47
C LEU A 135 1.13 -7.96 -0.34
N VAL A 136 -0.07 -7.49 -0.01
CA VAL A 136 -0.34 -6.05 0.12
C VAL A 136 0.45 -5.44 1.28
N LEU A 137 0.46 -6.09 2.45
CA LEU A 137 1.23 -5.61 3.60
C LEU A 137 2.74 -5.60 3.33
N ALA A 138 3.27 -6.63 2.65
CA ALA A 138 4.69 -6.69 2.29
C ALA A 138 5.11 -5.48 1.46
N VAL A 139 4.32 -5.12 0.44
CA VAL A 139 4.61 -3.97 -0.42
C VAL A 139 4.41 -2.64 0.33
N LEU A 140 3.37 -2.52 1.15
CA LEU A 140 3.13 -1.32 1.96
C LEU A 140 4.25 -1.07 2.98
N VAL A 141 4.78 -2.13 3.61
CA VAL A 141 5.90 -2.06 4.56
C VAL A 141 7.23 -1.78 3.84
N GLY A 142 7.42 -2.32 2.64
CA GLY A 142 8.64 -2.12 1.84
C GLY A 142 9.86 -2.81 2.45
N GLU A 143 11.02 -2.16 2.48
CA GLU A 143 12.30 -2.76 2.95
C GLU A 143 12.25 -3.34 4.37
N ASP A 144 11.42 -2.79 5.25
CA ASP A 144 11.30 -3.32 6.61
C ASP A 144 10.57 -4.67 6.65
N SER A 145 9.89 -5.06 5.57
CA SER A 145 9.26 -6.37 5.44
C SER A 145 10.29 -7.48 5.51
N LYS A 146 11.50 -7.25 4.96
CA LYS A 146 12.61 -8.20 4.99
C LYS A 146 13.03 -8.53 6.43
N ARG A 147 13.00 -7.56 7.35
CA ARG A 147 13.29 -7.81 8.78
C ARG A 147 12.19 -8.63 9.45
N ALA A 148 10.93 -8.25 9.21
CA ALA A 148 9.78 -9.00 9.74
C ALA A 148 9.76 -10.47 9.28
N ILE A 149 10.29 -10.75 8.08
CA ILE A 149 10.42 -12.09 7.49
C ILE A 149 11.69 -12.78 7.95
N ALA A 150 12.82 -12.09 8.05
CA ALA A 150 14.07 -12.63 8.59
C ALA A 150 13.85 -13.20 10.00
N ASP A 151 13.03 -12.51 10.81
CA ASP A 151 12.67 -12.95 12.16
C ASP A 151 11.74 -14.19 12.17
N LEU A 152 11.12 -14.55 11.03
CA LEU A 152 10.17 -15.67 10.90
C LEU A 152 10.77 -16.88 10.17
N VAL A 153 11.57 -16.65 9.12
CA VAL A 153 12.02 -17.68 8.16
C VAL A 153 13.54 -17.76 8.09
N GLY A 154 14.25 -16.92 8.84
CA GLY A 154 15.71 -16.84 8.87
C GLY A 154 16.29 -15.95 7.75
N PRO A 155 17.48 -15.35 7.96
CA PRO A 155 18.06 -14.35 7.05
C PRO A 155 18.38 -14.88 5.64
N GLY A 156 18.53 -16.20 5.46
CA GLY A 156 18.93 -16.83 4.20
C GLY A 156 17.88 -16.88 3.07
N ARG A 157 16.61 -16.49 3.32
CA ARG A 157 15.53 -16.47 2.32
C ARG A 157 15.03 -15.06 1.97
N THR A 158 15.86 -14.04 2.21
CA THR A 158 15.48 -12.62 2.11
C THR A 158 16.08 -11.85 0.92
N SER A 159 16.88 -12.50 0.07
CA SER A 159 17.35 -11.92 -1.19
C SER A 159 16.21 -11.84 -2.22
N GLY A 160 16.26 -10.83 -3.10
CA GLY A 160 15.14 -10.40 -3.96
C GLY A 160 14.34 -11.52 -4.64
N ALA A 161 13.04 -11.27 -4.83
CA ALA A 161 12.01 -12.23 -5.27
C ALA A 161 11.45 -13.18 -4.19
N TRP A 162 11.61 -12.87 -2.89
CA TRP A 162 11.11 -13.72 -1.79
C TRP A 162 9.59 -13.99 -1.82
N LEU A 163 8.77 -13.10 -2.40
CA LEU A 163 7.35 -13.38 -2.62
C LEU A 163 7.10 -14.40 -3.72
N ALA A 164 7.94 -14.39 -4.76
CA ALA A 164 7.89 -15.37 -5.85
C ALA A 164 8.41 -16.75 -5.41
N ASP A 165 9.49 -16.79 -4.64
CA ASP A 165 10.13 -18.04 -4.22
C ASP A 165 9.58 -18.63 -2.91
N GLY A 166 9.04 -17.80 -2.01
CA GLY A 166 8.68 -18.20 -0.66
C GLY A 166 7.19 -18.19 -0.36
N ALA A 167 6.41 -17.25 -0.90
CA ALA A 167 5.01 -17.11 -0.49
C ALA A 167 4.16 -18.30 -0.93
N ALA A 168 4.41 -18.87 -2.12
CA ALA A 168 3.64 -19.98 -2.67
C ALA A 168 3.70 -21.25 -1.81
N THR A 169 4.82 -21.50 -1.11
CA THR A 169 5.09 -22.75 -0.38
C THR A 169 4.81 -22.68 1.12
N LEU A 170 4.51 -21.49 1.66
CA LEU A 170 4.25 -21.33 3.09
C LEU A 170 2.87 -21.89 3.50
N PRO A 171 2.77 -22.60 4.64
CA PRO A 171 1.49 -23.01 5.21
C PRO A 171 0.71 -21.80 5.72
N LEU A 172 -0.63 -21.84 5.61
CA LEU A 172 -1.52 -20.70 5.95
C LEU A 172 -1.28 -20.10 7.36
N PRO A 173 -1.01 -20.88 8.42
CA PRO A 173 -0.69 -20.32 9.73
C PRO A 173 0.57 -19.44 9.74
N ALA A 174 1.60 -19.80 8.97
CA ALA A 174 2.83 -19.00 8.84
C ALA A 174 2.57 -17.68 8.11
N VAL A 175 1.71 -17.68 7.10
CA VAL A 175 1.24 -16.47 6.41
C VAL A 175 0.49 -15.54 7.37
N SER A 176 -0.33 -16.11 8.26
CA SER A 176 -1.05 -15.35 9.29
C SER A 176 -0.09 -14.69 10.30
N GLN A 177 0.95 -15.39 10.74
CA GLN A 177 1.98 -14.81 11.62
C GLN A 177 2.78 -13.70 10.94
N LEU A 178 3.13 -13.89 9.66
CA LEU A 178 3.78 -12.86 8.85
C LEU A 178 2.95 -11.58 8.77
N ASN A 179 1.64 -11.73 8.54
CA ASN A 179 0.71 -10.60 8.51
C ASN A 179 0.74 -9.78 9.81
N SER A 180 0.76 -10.44 10.97
CA SER A 180 0.80 -9.77 12.27
C SER A 180 2.12 -9.02 12.51
N ARG A 181 3.25 -9.55 12.05
CA ARG A 181 4.57 -8.90 12.20
C ARG A 181 4.76 -7.72 11.24
N LEU A 182 4.41 -7.90 9.96
CA LEU A 182 4.45 -6.83 8.96
C LEU A 182 3.62 -5.64 9.41
N LEU A 183 2.44 -5.92 9.96
CA LEU A 183 1.62 -4.90 10.59
C LEU A 183 2.35 -4.17 11.72
N LYS A 184 2.91 -4.90 12.70
CA LYS A 184 3.54 -4.27 13.88
C LYS A 184 4.64 -3.30 13.45
N TYR A 185 5.41 -3.67 12.42
CA TYR A 185 6.40 -2.79 11.80
C TYR A 185 5.78 -1.59 11.08
N PHE A 186 4.74 -1.80 10.27
CA PHE A 186 4.03 -0.72 9.59
C PHE A 186 3.55 0.33 10.59
N VAL A 187 2.86 -0.10 11.65
CA VAL A 187 2.33 0.76 12.70
C VAL A 187 3.45 1.55 13.37
N LYS A 188 4.48 0.86 13.87
CA LYS A 188 5.63 1.49 14.55
C LYS A 188 6.27 2.57 13.68
N ARG A 189 6.42 2.32 12.37
CA ARG A 189 7.01 3.29 11.44
C ARG A 189 6.09 4.47 11.15
N TYR A 190 4.78 4.24 11.06
CA TYR A 190 3.80 5.29 10.78
C TYR A 190 3.52 6.16 12.01
N THR A 191 3.66 5.65 13.24
CA THR A 191 3.59 6.45 14.48
C THR A 191 4.86 7.26 14.70
N LEU A 192 6.05 6.68 14.47
CA LEU A 192 7.34 7.39 14.66
C LEU A 192 7.57 8.54 13.66
N LYS A 193 6.91 8.54 12.49
CA LYS A 193 7.09 9.59 11.46
C LYS A 193 6.10 10.76 11.55
N ARG A 194 5.18 10.79 12.51
CA ARG A 194 4.19 11.89 12.64
C ARG A 194 4.76 13.21 13.17
N GLY A 195 6.04 13.28 13.55
CA GLY A 195 6.71 14.53 13.91
C GLY A 195 7.20 15.39 12.73
N ALA A 196 7.31 14.83 11.51
CA ALA A 196 7.97 15.53 10.40
C ALA A 196 7.06 15.95 9.23
N ILE A 197 5.77 15.60 9.24
CA ILE A 197 4.88 15.93 8.11
C ILE A 197 3.50 16.35 8.63
N ALA A 198 3.45 17.55 9.21
CA ALA A 198 2.24 18.36 9.25
C ALA A 198 2.19 19.20 7.97
N PHE A 199 1.90 18.57 6.82
CA PHE A 199 1.84 19.25 5.51
C PHE A 199 0.48 19.96 5.33
N GLY A 200 0.15 20.86 6.27
CA GLY A 200 -1.26 21.18 6.53
C GLY A 200 -1.68 22.65 6.53
N LYS A 201 -0.81 23.66 6.57
CA LYS A 201 -1.31 25.03 6.78
C LYS A 201 -0.50 26.10 6.03
N MET A 202 -1.22 26.86 5.21
CA MET A 202 -0.86 28.09 4.47
C MET A 202 -0.29 27.90 3.05
N LEU A 203 -1.16 27.71 2.05
CA LEU A 203 -0.94 28.27 0.71
C LEU A 203 -2.28 28.60 -0.02
N PRO A 204 -2.30 29.58 -0.93
CA PRO A 204 -3.51 30.14 -1.55
C PRO A 204 -4.30 29.16 -2.45
N VAL A 205 -5.55 29.54 -2.74
CA VAL A 205 -6.57 28.79 -3.50
C VAL A 205 -6.04 28.19 -4.82
N GLY A 206 -6.31 26.91 -5.08
CA GLY A 206 -6.05 26.23 -6.38
C GLY A 206 -4.81 25.32 -6.44
N ILE A 207 -3.90 25.36 -5.45
CA ILE A 207 -2.68 24.50 -5.42
C ILE A 207 -2.94 23.12 -4.80
N GLY A 208 -4.05 22.94 -4.06
CA GLY A 208 -4.38 21.68 -3.37
C GLY A 208 -4.44 20.46 -4.31
N ALA A 209 -4.96 20.63 -5.54
CA ALA A 209 -5.02 19.57 -6.55
C ALA A 209 -3.62 19.17 -7.06
N VAL A 210 -2.73 20.15 -7.23
CA VAL A 210 -1.34 19.93 -7.64
C VAL A 210 -0.57 19.24 -6.52
N VAL A 211 -0.71 19.70 -5.27
CA VAL A 211 -0.03 19.10 -4.11
C VAL A 211 -0.57 17.70 -3.80
N GLY A 212 -1.89 17.50 -3.86
CA GLY A 212 -2.52 16.17 -3.68
C GLY A 212 -2.13 15.20 -4.79
N GLY A 213 -2.19 15.63 -6.06
CA GLY A 213 -1.80 14.80 -7.21
C GLY A 213 -0.30 14.46 -7.23
N VAL A 214 0.58 15.44 -7.00
CA VAL A 214 2.04 15.22 -6.94
C VAL A 214 2.42 14.39 -5.70
N GLY A 215 1.86 14.71 -4.54
CA GLY A 215 2.06 13.94 -3.30
C GLY A 215 1.70 12.47 -3.48
N ASN A 216 0.52 12.19 -4.05
CA ASN A 216 0.10 10.82 -4.33
C ASN A 216 0.93 10.14 -5.41
N ARG A 217 1.37 10.86 -6.44
CA ARG A 217 2.30 10.31 -7.43
C ARG A 217 3.62 9.89 -6.78
N LEU A 218 4.16 10.69 -5.85
CA LEU A 218 5.39 10.36 -5.13
C LEU A 218 5.20 9.16 -4.21
N MET A 219 4.09 9.10 -3.48
CA MET A 219 3.77 7.95 -2.63
C MET A 219 3.55 6.69 -3.47
N GLY A 220 2.82 6.78 -4.57
CA GLY A 220 2.64 5.69 -5.53
C GLY A 220 3.96 5.19 -6.12
N LYS A 221 4.89 6.08 -6.47
CA LYS A 221 6.24 5.68 -6.93
C LYS A 221 7.01 4.87 -5.87
N ARG A 222 6.83 5.19 -4.58
CA ARG A 222 7.43 4.39 -3.50
C ARG A 222 6.80 2.99 -3.43
N ILE A 223 5.48 2.88 -3.58
CA ILE A 223 4.78 1.59 -3.66
C ILE A 223 5.28 0.76 -4.85
N VAL A 224 5.42 1.37 -6.04
CA VAL A 224 6.00 0.69 -7.22
C VAL A 224 7.42 0.20 -6.93
N THR A 225 8.24 1.04 -6.31
CA THR A 225 9.61 0.67 -5.92
C THR A 225 9.62 -0.51 -4.94
N ASN A 226 8.75 -0.48 -3.93
CA ASN A 226 8.62 -1.56 -2.96
C ASN A 226 8.14 -2.85 -3.63
N ALA A 227 7.18 -2.77 -4.55
CA ALA A 227 6.67 -3.92 -5.30
C ALA A 227 7.78 -4.56 -6.13
N ARG A 228 8.52 -3.77 -6.93
CA ARG A 228 9.67 -4.27 -7.72
C ARG A 228 10.70 -4.98 -6.84
N LYS A 229 10.96 -4.46 -5.64
CA LYS A 229 11.91 -5.09 -4.71
C LYS A 229 11.36 -6.36 -4.06
N ALA A 230 10.06 -6.41 -3.78
CA ALA A 230 9.42 -7.54 -3.12
C ALA A 230 9.21 -8.72 -4.09
N PHE A 231 8.76 -8.43 -5.31
CA PHE A 231 8.50 -9.42 -6.36
C PHE A 231 9.75 -9.77 -7.18
N GLY A 232 10.73 -8.86 -7.29
CA GLY A 232 11.92 -9.06 -8.10
C GLY A 232 11.69 -8.73 -9.58
N ASN A 233 12.53 -9.30 -10.44
CA ASN A 233 12.38 -9.13 -11.89
C ASN A 233 11.15 -9.92 -12.38
N PRO A 234 10.32 -9.33 -13.26
CA PRO A 234 9.24 -10.07 -13.92
C PRO A 234 9.77 -11.33 -14.62
N PRO A 235 8.96 -12.41 -14.69
CA PRO A 235 9.39 -13.63 -15.34
C PRO A 235 9.67 -13.38 -16.84
N PRO A 236 10.67 -14.06 -17.42
CA PRO A 236 11.06 -13.84 -18.83
C PRO A 236 9.98 -14.27 -19.82
N ARG A 237 9.06 -15.14 -19.39
CA ARG A 237 7.91 -15.64 -20.15
C ARG A 237 6.72 -15.81 -19.24
N TRP A 238 5.52 -15.82 -19.82
CA TRP A 238 4.29 -16.07 -19.07
C TRP A 238 4.35 -17.42 -18.35
N PRO A 239 4.02 -17.48 -17.04
CA PRO A 239 3.91 -18.74 -16.32
C PRO A 239 2.90 -19.66 -17.02
N ALA A 240 3.35 -20.84 -17.46
CA ALA A 240 2.45 -21.84 -18.03
C ALA A 240 1.72 -22.56 -16.91
N ALA A 241 0.40 -22.74 -17.04
CA ALA A 241 -0.33 -23.65 -16.18
C ALA A 241 0.18 -25.08 -16.47
N LEU A 242 0.91 -25.66 -15.53
CA LEU A 242 1.37 -27.05 -15.63
C LEU A 242 0.14 -27.96 -15.61
N HIS A 243 -0.24 -28.49 -16.77
CA HIS A 243 -1.24 -29.53 -16.87
C HIS A 243 -0.57 -30.88 -16.57
N VAL A 244 -0.87 -31.46 -15.41
CA VAL A 244 -0.35 -32.78 -15.04
C VAL A 244 -1.08 -33.82 -15.88
N LEU A 245 -0.37 -34.45 -16.80
CA LEU A 245 -0.92 -35.56 -17.58
C LEU A 245 -1.17 -36.77 -16.66
N PRO A 246 -2.24 -37.55 -16.88
CA PRO A 246 -2.46 -38.79 -16.14
C PRO A 246 -1.23 -39.70 -16.24
N ALA A 247 -0.87 -40.37 -15.15
CA ALA A 247 0.20 -41.36 -15.17
C ALA A 247 -0.07 -42.41 -16.27
N PRO A 248 0.95 -42.84 -17.04
CA PRO A 248 0.78 -43.88 -18.04
C PRO A 248 0.13 -45.10 -17.38
N ARG A 249 -0.99 -45.56 -17.94
CA ARG A 249 -1.55 -46.85 -17.53
C ARG A 249 -0.59 -47.93 -18.05
N GLY A 250 0.19 -48.49 -17.13
CA GLY A 250 0.92 -49.74 -17.35
C GLY A 250 -0.03 -50.92 -17.41
#